data_AF-A0A2E8V8L3-F1
#
_entry.id   AF-A0A2E8V8L3-F1
#
_cell.length_a   1.000
_cell.length_b   1.000
_cell.length_c   1.000
_cell.angle_alpha   90.00
_cell.angle_beta   90.00
_cell.angle_gamma   90.00
#
_symmetry.space_group_name_H-M   'P 1'
#
loop_
_entity.id
_entity.type
_entity.pdbx_description
1 polymer ?
#
loop_
_entity_poly.entity_id
_entity_poly.type
_entity_poly.pdbx_seq_one_letter_code
_entity_poly.pdbx_strand_id
1 'polypeptide(L)'
;NFDKDAVAGFKKEHLANLDKEAVAGLGKEHLANFDKDAMAGFKKEHLANLDKEAVAGLEKEHLANINIEAVAGLGRSHIVKMSEKALSGFNVDQVKGLDSKSREGLGDKVEDFGEFSINVKKELVKNETRRMPGVGSFDILAKIIKETGGGTKNDNGWDEKVNVQEKFSSSLDAQKISNNLKETSQISSLLSKLNILKKK
;
A
#
# COMPACT_ATOMS: atom_id res chain seq x y z
N ASN A 1 14.98 16.58 33.66
CA ASN A 1 15.47 15.56 32.72
C ASN A 1 15.13 14.20 33.28
N PHE A 2 14.24 13.49 32.60
CA PHE A 2 14.14 12.04 32.79
C PHE A 2 15.44 11.40 32.29
N ASP A 3 15.89 10.35 32.96
CA ASP A 3 16.98 9.55 32.42
C ASP A 3 16.42 8.70 31.27
N LYS A 4 17.11 8.66 30.13
CA LYS A 4 16.72 7.85 28.96
C LYS A 4 16.73 6.35 29.27
N ASP A 5 17.47 5.91 30.29
CA ASP A 5 17.51 4.51 30.69
C ASP A 5 16.41 4.19 31.72
N ALA A 6 15.92 5.20 32.44
CA ALA A 6 14.81 5.02 33.40
C ALA A 6 13.47 4.77 32.70
N VAL A 7 13.27 5.31 31.49
CA VAL A 7 12.01 5.11 30.73
C VAL A 7 11.85 3.69 30.19
N ALA A 8 12.93 2.92 30.04
CA ALA A 8 12.87 1.51 29.65
C ALA A 8 12.17 0.64 30.72
N GLY A 9 12.18 1.06 31.99
CA GLY A 9 11.48 0.37 33.08
C GLY A 9 10.01 0.75 33.21
N PHE A 10 9.51 1.68 32.40
CA PHE A 10 8.13 2.14 32.51
C PHE A 10 7.18 1.09 31.94
N LYS A 11 6.03 0.95 32.60
CA LYS A 11 4.95 0.06 32.18
C LYS A 11 3.77 0.89 31.73
N LYS A 12 2.81 0.21 31.10
CA LYS A 12 1.55 0.78 30.64
C LYS A 12 0.87 1.65 31.72
N GLU A 13 0.85 1.18 32.97
CA GLU A 13 0.18 1.88 34.08
C GLU A 13 0.91 3.17 34.47
N HIS A 14 2.25 3.18 34.39
CA HIS A 14 3.05 4.37 34.65
C HIS A 14 2.79 5.45 33.60
N LEU A 15 2.73 5.06 32.32
CA LEU A 15 2.43 6.00 31.24
C LEU A 15 0.99 6.49 31.24
N ALA A 16 0.04 5.67 31.67
CA ALA A 16 -1.35 6.08 31.81
C ALA A 16 -1.56 7.13 32.91
N ASN A 17 -0.72 7.13 33.93
CA ASN A 17 -0.75 8.07 35.07
C ASN A 17 0.26 9.23 34.94
N LEU A 18 1.04 9.27 33.85
CA LEU A 18 2.01 10.32 33.63
C LEU A 18 1.30 11.64 33.32
N ASP A 19 1.82 12.75 33.85
CA ASP A 19 1.28 14.07 33.53
C ASP A 19 1.57 14.43 32.07
N LYS A 20 0.61 15.08 31.39
CA LYS A 20 0.77 15.58 30.02
C LYS A 20 1.95 16.55 29.89
N GLU A 21 2.26 17.30 30.95
CA GLU A 21 3.41 18.22 30.96
C GLU A 21 4.74 17.46 31.02
N ALA A 22 4.78 16.33 31.73
CA ALA A 22 5.94 15.45 31.73
C ALA A 22 6.15 14.79 30.36
N VAL A 23 5.06 14.45 29.67
CA VAL A 23 5.10 13.92 28.29
C VAL A 23 5.68 14.93 27.30
N ALA A 24 5.34 16.22 27.44
CA ALA A 24 5.91 17.27 26.61
C ALA A 24 7.44 17.41 26.79
N GLY A 25 7.96 17.02 27.96
CA GLY A 25 9.40 16.98 28.25
C GLY A 25 10.12 15.74 27.71
N LEU A 26 9.42 14.76 27.13
CA LEU A 26 10.03 13.57 26.56
C LEU A 26 10.65 13.91 25.20
N GLY A 27 11.97 13.72 25.11
CA GLY A 27 12.71 13.83 23.84
C GLY A 27 12.70 12.54 23.02
N LYS A 28 13.24 12.63 21.80
CA LYS A 28 13.39 11.52 20.84
C LYS A 28 14.03 10.27 21.45
N GLU A 29 15.12 10.43 22.19
CA GLU A 29 15.88 9.32 22.79
C GLU A 29 15.06 8.57 23.85
N HIS A 30 14.14 9.25 24.54
CA HIS A 30 13.27 8.60 25.51
C HIS A 30 12.25 7.72 24.81
N LEU A 31 11.64 8.20 23.72
CA LEU A 31 10.68 7.42 22.92
C LEU A 31 11.30 6.22 22.23
N ALA A 32 12.58 6.28 21.87
CA ALA A 32 13.32 5.15 21.33
C ALA A 32 13.59 4.08 22.40
N ASN A 33 13.78 4.48 23.66
CA ASN A 33 14.06 3.58 24.78
C ASN A 33 12.82 3.05 25.51
N PHE A 34 11.61 3.50 25.17
CA PHE A 34 10.39 2.97 25.78
C PHE A 34 10.15 1.54 25.34
N ASP A 35 9.66 0.71 26.27
CA ASP A 35 9.15 -0.61 25.90
C ASP A 35 7.88 -0.47 25.05
N LYS A 36 7.76 -1.29 24.01
CA LYS A 36 6.59 -1.31 23.13
C LYS A 36 5.28 -1.60 23.87
N ASP A 37 5.31 -2.41 24.91
CA ASP A 37 4.12 -2.73 25.72
C ASP A 37 3.70 -1.53 26.57
N ALA A 38 4.65 -0.68 26.97
CA ALA A 38 4.36 0.55 27.68
C ALA A 38 3.63 1.55 26.79
N MET A 39 3.86 1.52 25.46
CA MET A 39 3.23 2.44 24.51
C MET A 39 1.69 2.34 24.50
N ALA A 40 1.14 1.19 24.89
CA ALA A 40 -0.30 1.00 25.09
C ALA A 40 -0.87 1.83 26.26
N GLY A 41 -0.02 2.46 27.07
CA GLY A 41 -0.38 3.33 28.20
C GLY A 41 -0.59 4.79 27.81
N PHE A 42 -0.14 5.20 26.62
CA PHE A 42 -0.37 6.55 26.15
C PHE A 42 -1.87 6.83 25.98
N LYS A 43 -2.27 8.05 26.33
CA LYS A 43 -3.61 8.58 26.14
C LYS A 43 -3.59 9.64 25.04
N LYS A 44 -4.77 10.00 24.53
CA LYS A 44 -4.95 11.05 23.52
C LYS A 44 -4.25 12.35 23.90
N GLU A 45 -4.44 12.77 25.15
CA GLU A 45 -3.88 14.02 25.70
C GLU A 45 -2.35 13.99 25.76
N HIS A 46 -1.76 12.81 25.97
CA HIS A 46 -0.32 12.65 26.03
C HIS A 46 0.29 12.82 24.64
N LEU A 47 -0.24 12.12 23.62
CA LEU A 47 0.26 12.25 22.24
C LEU A 47 -0.02 13.63 21.63
N ALA A 48 -1.07 14.32 22.08
CA ALA A 48 -1.36 15.68 21.65
C ALA A 48 -0.40 16.72 22.22
N ASN A 49 0.15 16.48 23.42
CA ASN A 49 1.13 17.38 24.07
C ASN A 49 2.58 16.96 23.86
N LEU A 50 2.83 15.80 23.24
CA LEU A 50 4.15 15.32 22.93
C LEU A 50 4.84 16.24 21.92
N ASP A 51 6.15 16.45 22.08
CA ASP A 51 6.89 17.26 21.12
C ASP A 51 6.93 16.57 19.74
N LYS A 52 6.71 17.36 18.68
CA LYS A 52 6.82 16.92 17.28
C LYS A 52 8.22 16.43 16.90
N GLU A 53 9.27 16.87 17.58
CA GLU A 53 10.64 16.36 17.38
C GLU A 53 10.83 15.02 18.10
N ALA A 54 10.10 14.78 19.19
CA ALA A 54 10.20 13.54 19.95
C ALA A 54 9.63 12.34 19.18
N VAL A 55 8.51 12.53 18.47
CA VAL A 55 7.88 11.46 17.66
C VAL A 55 8.78 10.89 16.56
N ALA A 56 9.86 11.58 16.19
CA ALA A 56 10.88 11.06 15.27
C ALA A 56 11.66 9.86 15.85
N GLY A 57 11.57 9.62 17.16
CA GLY A 57 12.18 8.50 17.87
C GLY A 57 11.27 7.28 17.99
N LEU A 58 10.02 7.40 17.54
CA LEU A 58 9.10 6.26 17.51
C LEU A 58 9.54 5.27 16.44
N GLU A 59 9.46 3.99 16.79
CA GLU A 59 9.71 2.90 15.87
C GLU A 59 8.40 2.21 15.47
N LYS A 60 8.50 1.32 14.48
CA LYS A 60 7.37 0.54 13.97
C LYS A 60 6.63 -0.21 15.09
N GLU A 61 7.38 -0.84 15.98
CA GLU A 61 6.84 -1.66 17.08
C GLU A 61 6.13 -0.80 18.12
N HIS A 62 6.61 0.43 18.33
CA HIS A 62 5.98 1.37 19.24
C HIS A 62 4.59 1.76 18.73
N LEU A 63 4.48 2.17 17.46
CA LEU A 63 3.17 2.55 16.89
C LEU A 63 2.18 1.39 16.85
N ALA A 64 2.66 0.18 16.54
CA ALA A 64 1.80 -1.00 16.48
C ALA A 64 1.10 -1.28 17.83
N ASN A 65 1.71 -0.88 18.96
CA ASN A 65 1.18 -1.10 20.31
C ASN A 65 0.46 0.11 20.92
N ILE A 66 0.40 1.26 20.24
CA ILE A 66 -0.38 2.42 20.72
C ILE A 66 -1.88 2.16 20.52
N ASN A 67 -2.70 2.48 21.53
CA ASN A 67 -4.15 2.36 21.41
C ASN A 67 -4.72 3.34 20.37
N ILE A 68 -5.77 2.93 19.65
CA ILE A 68 -6.47 3.75 18.65
C ILE A 68 -6.92 5.10 19.21
N GLU A 69 -7.41 5.15 20.45
CA GLU A 69 -7.83 6.38 21.11
C GLU A 69 -6.67 7.37 21.31
N ALA A 70 -5.47 6.85 21.60
CA ALA A 70 -4.28 7.67 21.75
C ALA A 70 -3.79 8.20 20.40
N VAL A 71 -3.83 7.36 19.36
CA VAL A 71 -3.47 7.74 17.99
C VAL A 71 -4.28 8.95 17.50
N ALA A 72 -5.53 9.11 17.94
CA ALA A 72 -6.34 10.30 17.64
C ALA A 72 -5.74 11.63 18.17
N GLY A 73 -4.74 11.58 19.05
CA GLY A 73 -3.99 12.75 19.51
C GLY A 73 -2.86 13.16 18.57
N LEU A 74 -2.44 12.29 17.64
CA LEU A 74 -1.38 12.58 16.68
C LEU A 74 -1.90 13.51 15.58
N GLY A 75 -1.61 14.80 15.71
CA GLY A 75 -1.84 15.80 14.67
C GLY A 75 -0.92 15.67 13.45
N ARG A 76 -1.26 16.36 12.34
CA ARG A 76 -0.47 16.41 11.09
C ARG A 76 1.01 16.75 11.31
N SER A 77 1.31 17.68 12.23
CA SER A 77 2.68 18.09 12.55
C SER A 77 3.53 16.97 13.13
N HIS A 78 2.92 16.04 13.88
CA HIS A 78 3.60 14.88 14.42
C HIS A 78 3.89 13.87 13.30
N ILE A 79 2.88 13.54 12.50
CA ILE A 79 3.01 12.57 11.40
C ILE A 79 4.11 12.97 10.39
N VAL A 80 4.18 14.25 10.02
CA VAL A 80 5.19 14.74 9.06
C VAL A 80 6.62 14.63 9.61
N LYS A 81 6.79 14.63 10.93
CA LYS A 81 8.09 14.50 11.61
C LYS A 81 8.50 13.06 11.90
N MET A 82 7.58 12.10 11.73
CA MET A 82 7.86 10.68 11.94
C MET A 82 8.63 10.07 10.76
N SER A 83 9.34 8.99 11.04
CA SER A 83 10.02 8.21 10.01
C SER A 83 9.02 7.34 9.24
N GLU A 84 9.24 7.12 7.94
CA GLU A 84 8.38 6.26 7.11
C GLU A 84 8.27 4.83 7.66
N LYS A 85 9.37 4.30 8.21
CA LYS A 85 9.41 3.00 8.89
C LYS A 85 8.52 2.95 10.13
N ALA A 86 8.46 4.03 10.90
CA ALA A 86 7.53 4.10 12.03
C ALA A 86 6.10 4.11 11.52
N LEU A 87 5.80 4.95 10.52
CA LEU A 87 4.48 5.08 9.93
C LEU A 87 3.96 3.77 9.34
N SER A 88 4.82 2.89 8.81
CA SER A 88 4.43 1.55 8.34
C SER A 88 3.99 0.60 9.46
N GLY A 89 4.15 0.98 10.72
CA GLY A 89 3.61 0.29 11.91
C GLY A 89 2.14 0.57 12.19
N PHE A 90 1.52 1.53 11.49
CA PHE A 90 0.10 1.82 11.69
C PHE A 90 -0.80 0.69 11.18
N ASN A 91 -1.74 0.30 12.03
CA ASN A 91 -2.85 -0.59 11.69
C ASN A 91 -4.03 0.18 11.08
N VAL A 92 -4.88 -0.54 10.34
CA VAL A 92 -6.06 0.05 9.66
C VAL A 92 -6.96 0.81 10.63
N ASP A 93 -7.19 0.24 11.81
CA ASP A 93 -8.08 0.83 12.81
C ASP A 93 -7.45 2.08 13.46
N GLN A 94 -6.13 2.11 13.59
CA GLN A 94 -5.41 3.31 14.04
C GLN A 94 -5.49 4.43 13.00
N VAL A 95 -5.35 4.10 11.71
CA VAL A 95 -5.50 5.08 10.61
C VAL A 95 -6.93 5.61 10.50
N LYS A 96 -7.93 4.79 10.85
CA LYS A 96 -9.33 5.24 10.98
C LYS A 96 -9.53 6.15 12.20
N GLY A 97 -8.79 5.92 13.28
CA GLY A 97 -8.80 6.78 14.48
C GLY A 97 -8.06 8.11 14.31
N LEU A 98 -7.22 8.26 13.28
CA LEU A 98 -6.54 9.53 12.98
C LEU A 98 -7.52 10.59 12.45
N ASP A 99 -7.30 11.83 12.87
CA ASP A 99 -7.98 12.99 12.31
C ASP A 99 -7.68 13.16 10.81
N SER A 100 -8.62 13.74 10.07
CA SER A 100 -8.51 13.91 8.60
C SER A 100 -7.23 14.63 8.16
N LYS A 101 -6.75 15.60 8.95
CA LYS A 101 -5.51 16.34 8.65
C LYS A 101 -4.26 15.46 8.83
N SER A 102 -4.29 14.55 9.81
CA SER A 102 -3.19 13.63 10.10
C SER A 102 -3.08 12.56 9.01
N ARG A 103 -4.21 12.10 8.49
CA ARG A 103 -4.27 11.19 7.32
C ARG A 103 -3.73 11.84 6.06
N GLU A 104 -4.03 13.12 5.83
CA GLU A 104 -3.44 13.90 4.74
C GLU A 104 -1.91 14.00 4.90
N GLY A 105 -1.43 14.34 6.11
CA GLY A 105 0.01 14.37 6.40
C GLY A 105 0.73 13.02 6.24
N LEU A 106 0.04 11.91 6.49
CA LEU A 106 0.55 10.58 6.23
C LEU A 106 0.76 10.36 4.72
N GLY A 107 -0.19 10.81 3.90
CA GLY A 107 -0.07 10.79 2.44
C GLY A 107 1.02 11.72 1.90
N ASP A 108 1.21 12.90 2.50
CA ASP A 108 2.27 13.84 2.12
C ASP A 108 3.67 13.29 2.41
N LYS A 109 3.80 12.48 3.49
CA LYS A 109 5.11 11.96 3.94
C LYS A 109 5.47 10.62 3.32
N VAL A 110 4.49 9.77 3.02
CA VAL A 110 4.72 8.41 2.50
C VAL A 110 4.72 8.46 0.97
N GLU A 111 5.91 8.50 0.38
CA GLU A 111 6.08 8.48 -1.08
C GLU A 111 5.75 7.10 -1.68
N ASP A 112 6.13 6.02 -1.00
CA ASP A 112 5.81 4.65 -1.39
C ASP A 112 5.08 3.93 -0.24
N PHE A 113 3.87 3.45 -0.54
CA PHE A 113 3.12 2.65 0.41
C PHE A 113 3.57 1.19 0.46
N GLY A 114 4.61 0.76 -0.26
CA GLY A 114 5.09 -0.63 -0.34
C GLY A 114 5.09 -1.40 0.98
N GLU A 115 5.51 -0.76 2.08
CA GLU A 115 5.56 -1.35 3.42
C GLU A 115 4.23 -1.33 4.20
N PHE A 116 3.23 -0.61 3.71
CA PHE A 116 1.93 -0.48 4.37
C PHE A 116 0.98 -1.61 3.97
N SER A 117 0.22 -2.10 4.94
CA SER A 117 -0.86 -3.05 4.71
C SER A 117 -1.83 -2.53 3.64
N ILE A 118 -2.24 -3.39 2.70
CA ILE A 118 -3.15 -3.04 1.60
C ILE A 118 -4.39 -2.31 2.10
N ASN A 119 -4.93 -2.72 3.24
CA ASN A 119 -6.11 -2.12 3.87
C ASN A 119 -5.89 -0.66 4.32
N VAL A 120 -4.67 -0.29 4.75
CA VAL A 120 -4.31 1.10 5.08
C VAL A 120 -4.29 1.95 3.80
N LYS A 121 -3.73 1.43 2.71
CA LYS A 121 -3.75 2.10 1.40
C LYS A 121 -5.17 2.35 0.91
N LYS A 122 -6.08 1.39 1.14
CA LYS A 122 -7.48 1.53 0.74
C LYS A 122 -8.19 2.71 1.41
N GLU A 123 -7.77 3.02 2.62
CA GLU A 123 -8.39 4.01 3.51
C GLU A 123 -7.81 5.42 3.25
N LEU A 124 -6.51 5.53 2.96
CA LEU A 124 -5.84 6.81 2.73
C LEU A 124 -6.00 7.34 1.29
N VAL A 125 -6.09 6.44 0.30
CA VAL A 125 -6.19 6.84 -1.10
C VAL A 125 -7.67 6.81 -1.52
N LYS A 126 -8.21 7.97 -1.92
CA LYS A 126 -9.57 8.07 -2.49
C LYS A 126 -9.70 7.13 -3.69
N ASN A 127 -10.88 6.55 -3.90
CA ASN A 127 -11.10 5.57 -4.97
C ASN A 127 -10.75 6.13 -6.37
N GLU A 128 -10.84 7.44 -6.58
CA GLU A 128 -10.49 8.08 -7.86
C GLU A 128 -9.00 7.99 -8.21
N THR A 129 -8.08 8.02 -7.25
CA THR A 129 -6.63 7.89 -7.46
C THR A 129 -6.13 6.45 -7.44
N ARG A 130 -6.97 5.50 -6.98
CA ARG A 130 -6.68 4.05 -7.01
C ARG A 130 -6.94 3.42 -8.39
N ARG A 131 -7.46 4.21 -9.32
CA ARG A 131 -7.66 3.82 -10.73
C ARG A 131 -6.29 3.85 -11.39
N MET A 132 -5.92 2.77 -12.09
CA MET A 132 -4.75 2.86 -12.96
C MET A 132 -5.02 3.98 -13.99
N PRO A 133 -4.04 4.84 -14.29
CA PRO A 133 -4.16 5.76 -15.41
C PRO A 133 -4.49 4.93 -16.66
N GLY A 134 -5.60 5.25 -17.33
CA GLY A 134 -6.06 4.53 -18.51
C GLY A 134 -7.17 3.49 -18.30
N VAL A 135 -7.56 3.14 -17.07
CA VAL A 135 -8.76 2.31 -16.82
C VAL A 135 -9.86 3.16 -16.18
N GLY A 136 -10.61 3.88 -17.03
CA GLY A 136 -11.70 4.77 -16.62
C GLY A 136 -12.77 4.10 -15.73
N SER A 137 -13.75 4.87 -15.23
CA SER A 137 -14.82 4.27 -14.41
C SER A 137 -15.66 3.31 -15.19
N PHE A 138 -15.88 2.12 -14.63
CA PHE A 138 -16.93 1.22 -15.09
C PHE A 138 -18.28 1.95 -15.14
N ASP A 139 -18.55 2.88 -14.22
CA ASP A 139 -19.77 3.72 -14.25
C ASP A 139 -19.78 4.74 -15.40
N ILE A 140 -18.63 5.31 -15.73
CA ILE A 140 -18.45 6.26 -16.85
C ILE A 140 -18.60 5.49 -18.16
N LEU A 141 -17.98 4.31 -18.28
CA LEU A 141 -18.14 3.40 -19.41
C LEU A 141 -19.59 2.91 -19.53
N ALA A 142 -20.26 2.58 -18.43
CA ALA A 142 -21.66 2.18 -18.43
C ALA A 142 -22.58 3.32 -18.87
N LYS A 143 -22.30 4.56 -18.44
CA LYS A 143 -23.04 5.75 -18.84
C LYS A 143 -22.82 6.10 -20.31
N ILE A 144 -21.57 6.12 -20.76
CA ILE A 144 -21.20 6.29 -22.18
C ILE A 144 -21.91 5.23 -23.03
N ILE A 145 -21.93 3.97 -22.60
CA ILE A 145 -22.54 2.88 -23.36
C ILE A 145 -24.07 2.95 -23.35
N LYS A 146 -24.70 3.42 -22.26
CA LYS A 146 -26.13 3.74 -22.24
C LYS A 146 -26.48 4.91 -23.16
N GLU A 147 -25.63 5.93 -23.23
CA GLU A 147 -25.84 7.12 -24.07
C GLU A 147 -25.55 6.85 -25.56
N THR A 148 -24.69 5.87 -25.88
CA THR A 148 -24.30 5.52 -27.27
C THR A 148 -25.02 4.27 -27.82
N GLY A 149 -26.00 3.71 -27.10
CA GLY A 149 -26.81 2.61 -27.59
C GLY A 149 -26.05 1.29 -27.76
N GLY A 150 -25.07 0.99 -26.90
CA GLY A 150 -24.31 -0.26 -26.97
C GLY A 150 -25.11 -1.47 -26.49
N GLY A 151 -24.93 -2.60 -27.17
CA GLY A 151 -25.70 -3.85 -27.01
C GLY A 151 -25.67 -4.47 -25.61
N THR A 152 -26.47 -5.54 -25.43
CA THR A 152 -26.60 -6.28 -24.17
C THR A 152 -25.23 -6.75 -23.69
N LYS A 153 -24.93 -6.48 -22.42
CA LYS A 153 -23.70 -6.89 -21.77
C LYS A 153 -24.00 -7.98 -20.77
N ASN A 154 -23.07 -8.92 -20.62
CA ASN A 154 -23.14 -9.90 -19.55
C ASN A 154 -22.87 -9.27 -18.17
N ASP A 155 -23.09 -10.02 -17.09
CA ASP A 155 -22.96 -9.56 -15.70
C ASP A 155 -21.56 -9.01 -15.34
N ASN A 156 -20.56 -9.30 -16.17
CA ASN A 156 -19.18 -8.83 -16.02
C ASN A 156 -18.88 -7.58 -16.88
N GLY A 157 -19.89 -6.98 -17.52
CA GLY A 157 -19.78 -5.74 -18.28
C GLY A 157 -19.13 -5.87 -19.66
N TRP A 158 -18.94 -7.10 -20.16
CA TRP A 158 -18.42 -7.37 -21.50
C TRP A 158 -19.57 -7.43 -22.51
N ASP A 159 -19.31 -6.95 -23.72
CA ASP A 159 -20.25 -7.01 -24.85
C ASP A 159 -20.51 -8.47 -25.22
N GLU A 160 -21.76 -8.90 -25.11
CA GLU A 160 -22.19 -10.29 -25.28
C GLU A 160 -21.97 -10.79 -26.71
N LYS A 161 -21.81 -9.87 -27.69
CA LYS A 161 -21.54 -10.19 -29.09
C LYS A 161 -20.05 -10.23 -29.46
N VAL A 162 -19.14 -9.95 -28.53
CA VAL A 162 -17.70 -10.09 -28.79
C VAL A 162 -17.29 -11.53 -28.49
N ASN A 163 -17.50 -12.41 -29.46
CA ASN A 163 -16.92 -13.74 -29.43
C ASN A 163 -15.40 -13.63 -29.66
N VAL A 164 -14.66 -13.45 -28.57
CA VAL A 164 -13.20 -13.33 -28.55
C VAL A 164 -12.56 -14.56 -29.22
N GLN A 165 -13.15 -15.74 -29.04
CA GLN A 165 -12.66 -17.00 -29.62
C GLN A 165 -12.62 -16.94 -31.17
N GLU A 166 -13.69 -16.50 -31.84
CA GLU A 166 -13.76 -16.45 -33.31
C GLU A 166 -12.85 -15.38 -33.92
N LYS A 167 -12.71 -14.21 -33.27
CA LYS A 167 -11.81 -13.16 -33.76
C LYS A 167 -10.34 -13.56 -33.66
N PHE A 168 -9.93 -14.24 -32.59
CA PHE A 168 -8.57 -14.78 -32.50
C PHE A 168 -8.37 -15.96 -33.47
N SER A 169 -9.32 -16.90 -33.57
CA SER A 169 -9.22 -18.04 -34.49
C SER A 169 -9.17 -17.62 -35.98
N SER A 170 -9.91 -16.59 -36.38
CA SER A 170 -9.86 -16.05 -37.76
C SER A 170 -8.56 -15.30 -38.10
N SER A 171 -7.82 -14.84 -37.07
CA SER A 171 -6.51 -14.19 -37.23
C SER A 171 -5.35 -15.18 -37.32
N LEU A 172 -5.54 -16.43 -36.88
CA LEU A 172 -4.58 -17.52 -37.03
C LEU A 172 -4.93 -18.33 -38.29
N ASP A 173 -4.35 -17.95 -39.43
CA ASP A 173 -4.46 -18.71 -40.67
C ASP A 173 -3.69 -20.05 -40.52
N ALA A 174 -4.42 -21.10 -40.10
CA ALA A 174 -3.87 -22.42 -39.85
C ALA A 174 -3.14 -23.01 -41.07
N GLN A 175 -3.53 -22.62 -42.29
CA GLN A 175 -2.88 -23.05 -43.52
C GLN A 175 -1.48 -22.44 -43.64
N LYS A 176 -1.32 -21.14 -43.36
CA LYS A 176 -0.01 -20.46 -43.33
C LYS A 176 0.90 -21.03 -42.25
N ILE A 177 0.36 -21.34 -41.07
CA ILE A 177 1.13 -21.91 -39.96
C ILE A 177 1.60 -23.33 -40.32
N SER A 178 0.73 -24.17 -40.87
CA SER A 178 1.08 -25.52 -41.36
C SER A 178 2.14 -25.47 -42.47
N ASN A 179 2.02 -24.54 -43.43
CA ASN A 179 2.98 -24.41 -44.51
C ASN A 179 4.36 -23.97 -44.00
N ASN A 180 4.42 -22.98 -43.11
CA ASN A 180 5.67 -22.55 -42.47
C ASN A 180 6.32 -23.67 -41.62
N LEU A 181 5.53 -24.50 -40.94
CA LEU A 181 6.05 -25.65 -40.18
C LEU A 181 6.60 -26.76 -41.09
N LYS A 182 6.00 -26.99 -42.27
CA LYS A 182 6.53 -27.95 -43.25
C LYS A 182 7.84 -27.45 -43.87
N GLU A 183 7.93 -26.17 -44.21
CA GLU A 183 9.16 -25.57 -44.76
C GLU A 183 10.32 -25.65 -43.75
N THR A 184 10.07 -25.32 -42.49
CA THR A 184 11.09 -25.41 -41.42
C THR A 184 11.56 -26.85 -41.17
N SER A 185 10.65 -27.83 -41.22
CA SER A 185 11.03 -29.26 -41.13
C SER A 185 11.88 -29.72 -42.31
N GLN A 186 11.59 -29.27 -43.53
CA GLN A 186 12.37 -29.62 -44.73
C GLN A 186 13.76 -28.99 -44.68
N ILE A 187 13.87 -27.72 -44.28
CA ILE A 187 15.14 -27.02 -44.09
C ILE A 187 16.01 -27.75 -43.08
N SER A 188 15.44 -28.16 -41.94
CA SER A 188 16.15 -28.92 -40.90
C SER A 188 16.70 -30.26 -41.41
N SER A 189 15.90 -31.01 -42.20
CA SER A 189 16.33 -32.26 -42.83
C SER A 189 17.47 -32.06 -43.84
N LEU A 190 17.41 -31.00 -44.66
CA LEU A 190 18.47 -30.70 -45.62
C LEU A 190 19.77 -30.28 -44.92
N LEU A 191 19.68 -29.49 -43.85
CA LEU A 191 20.84 -29.10 -43.03
C LEU A 191 21.50 -30.31 -42.37
N SER A 192 20.72 -31.29 -41.89
CA SER A 192 21.29 -32.50 -41.30
C SER A 192 22.04 -33.33 -42.35
N LYS A 193 21.46 -33.50 -43.54
CA LYS A 193 22.10 -34.20 -44.68
C LYS A 193 23.38 -33.49 -45.13
N LEU A 194 23.36 -32.16 -45.21
CA LEU A 194 24.54 -31.36 -45.56
C LEU A 194 25.66 -31.50 -44.52
N ASN A 195 25.33 -31.50 -43.23
CA ASN A 195 26.30 -31.70 -42.15
C ASN A 195 26.89 -33.12 -42.13
N ILE A 196 26.12 -34.13 -42.52
CA ILE A 196 26.63 -35.50 -42.67
C ILE A 196 27.61 -35.59 -43.85
N LEU A 197 27.32 -34.92 -44.98
CA LEU A 197 28.21 -34.88 -46.14
C LEU A 197 29.51 -34.11 -45.89
N LYS A 198 29.50 -33.05 -45.08
CA LYS A 198 30.71 -32.32 -44.66
C LYS A 198 31.59 -33.08 -43.67
N LYS A 199 31.08 -34.14 -43.04
CA LYS A 199 31.81 -34.99 -42.07
C LYS A 199 32.40 -36.27 -42.69
N LYS A 200 32.12 -36.54 -43.97
CA LYS A 200 32.79 -37.57 -44.78
C LYS A 200 33.88 -36.92 -45.62
#